data_AF-A0A924N211-F1
#
_entry.id   AF-A0A924N211-F1
#
_cell.length_a   1.000
_cell.length_b   1.000
_cell.length_c   1.000
_cell.angle_alpha   90.00
_cell.angle_beta   90.00
_cell.angle_gamma   90.00
#
_symmetry.space_group_name_H-M   'P 1'
#
loop_
_entity.id
_entity.type
_entity.pdbx_description
1 polymer ?
#
loop_
_entity_poly.entity_id
_entity_poly.type
_entity_poly.pdbx_seq_one_letter_code
_entity_poly.pdbx_strand_id
1 'polypeptide(L)'
;MALVIARSLAQRGVEVIGCDDVDLAVMSFPKHVKETFTVAPWKLRPDDFLDELEAAVRECALRDERPYVLMPVFTEGELIARHRARFEPAVKLAAPLWKSISVVHPKDHLAKLVESDDLPAPRTRIVPDRAALTRLAPTLEYPLIVKPSDGAGGRG
;
A
#
# COMPACT_ATOMS: atom_id res chain seq x y z
N MET A 1 -7.52 9.07 -2.53
CA MET A 1 -8.45 7.95 -2.29
C MET A 1 -9.07 8.00 -0.90
N ALA A 2 -8.30 8.33 0.15
CA ALA A 2 -8.78 8.37 1.55
C ALA A 2 -10.08 9.17 1.77
N LEU A 3 -10.24 10.35 1.15
CA LEU A 3 -11.45 11.15 1.25
C LEU A 3 -12.74 10.41 0.85
N VAL A 4 -12.69 9.65 -0.25
CA VAL A 4 -13.86 8.93 -0.77
C VAL A 4 -14.21 7.78 0.15
N ILE A 5 -13.20 7.08 0.68
CA ILE A 5 -13.35 6.02 1.68
C ILE A 5 -14.01 6.59 2.94
N ALA A 6 -13.46 7.67 3.50
CA ALA A 6 -13.98 8.33 4.69
C ALA A 6 -15.45 8.73 4.56
N ARG A 7 -15.82 9.35 3.42
CA ARG A 7 -17.22 9.72 3.13
C ARG A 7 -18.13 8.49 3.06
N SER A 8 -17.69 7.43 2.37
CA SER A 8 -18.48 6.21 2.20
C SER A 8 -18.73 5.50 3.54
N LEU A 9 -17.72 5.43 4.41
CA LEU A 9 -17.80 4.84 5.75
C LEU A 9 -18.69 5.68 6.68
N ALA A 10 -18.50 6.99 6.73
CA ALA A 10 -19.31 7.87 7.57
C ALA A 10 -20.80 7.86 7.18
N GLN A 11 -21.12 7.80 5.88
CA GLN A 11 -22.50 7.64 5.41
C GLN A 11 -23.17 6.34 5.88
N ARG A 12 -22.38 5.35 6.31
CA ARG A 12 -22.83 4.07 6.87
C ARG A 12 -22.75 4.04 8.40
N GLY A 13 -22.52 5.18 9.04
CA GLY A 13 -22.43 5.30 10.49
C GLY A 13 -21.12 4.81 11.09
N VAL A 14 -20.07 4.60 10.28
CA VAL A 14 -18.73 4.24 10.78
C VAL A 14 -17.98 5.52 11.13
N GLU A 15 -17.47 5.61 12.36
CA GLU A 15 -16.60 6.70 12.79
C GLU A 15 -15.23 6.57 12.09
N VAL A 16 -14.72 7.69 11.56
CA VAL A 16 -13.48 7.71 10.78
C VAL A 16 -12.47 8.60 11.47
N ILE A 17 -11.28 8.05 11.73
CA ILE A 17 -10.09 8.79 12.16
C ILE A 17 -9.11 8.78 11.00
N GLY A 18 -8.60 9.95 10.63
CA GLY A 18 -7.65 10.10 9.55
C GLY A 18 -6.20 10.05 10.02
N CYS A 19 -5.36 9.38 9.24
CA CYS A 19 -3.92 9.36 9.42
C CYS A 19 -3.25 9.57 8.06
N ASP A 20 -2.29 10.48 8.01
CA ASP A 20 -1.49 10.74 6.80
C ASP A 20 -0.03 10.99 7.21
N ASP A 21 0.91 10.77 6.29
CA ASP A 21 2.33 11.09 6.51
C ASP A 21 2.71 12.48 5.97
N VAL A 22 1.69 13.19 5.46
CA VAL A 22 1.75 14.58 5.01
C VAL A 22 0.73 15.40 5.81
N ASP A 23 1.21 16.47 6.43
CA ASP A 23 0.34 17.37 7.19
C ASP A 23 -0.67 18.10 6.29
N LEU A 24 -1.85 18.40 6.84
CA LEU A 24 -2.97 19.05 6.15
C LEU A 24 -3.37 18.37 4.83
N ALA A 25 -3.26 17.04 4.76
CA ALA A 25 -3.80 16.26 3.66
C ALA A 25 -5.32 16.50 3.50
N VAL A 26 -5.85 16.28 2.29
CA VAL A 26 -7.27 16.53 1.96
C VAL A 26 -8.24 15.81 2.91
N MET A 27 -7.79 14.74 3.56
CA MET A 27 -8.57 13.99 4.55
C MET A 27 -8.84 14.77 5.86
N SER A 28 -8.10 15.83 6.15
CA SER A 28 -8.21 16.58 7.42
C SER A 28 -9.33 17.61 7.48
N PHE A 29 -9.98 17.90 6.35
CA PHE A 29 -11.03 18.91 6.22
C PHE A 29 -12.50 18.42 6.18
N PRO A 30 -12.85 17.17 5.83
CA PRO A 30 -14.24 16.76 5.72
C PRO A 30 -14.90 16.63 7.09
N LYS A 31 -16.14 17.13 7.20
CA LYS A 31 -17.04 16.91 8.37
C LYS A 31 -17.31 15.44 8.74
N HIS A 32 -16.92 14.51 7.87
CA HIS A 32 -17.14 13.07 8.01
C HIS A 32 -15.98 12.36 8.73
N VAL A 33 -14.90 13.09 9.01
CA VAL A 33 -13.74 12.61 9.76
C VAL A 33 -13.81 13.23 11.16
N LYS A 34 -13.71 12.38 12.18
CA LYS A 34 -13.86 12.78 13.58
C LYS A 34 -12.61 13.52 14.09
N GLU A 35 -11.46 13.02 13.69
CA GLU A 35 -10.14 13.48 14.12
C GLU A 35 -9.12 13.08 13.07
N THR A 36 -8.01 13.82 12.98
CA THR A 36 -6.86 13.45 12.16
C THR A 36 -5.56 13.65 12.91
N PHE A 37 -4.58 12.81 12.61
CA PHE A 37 -3.21 12.98 13.08
C PHE A 37 -2.22 12.71 11.94
N THR A 38 -1.00 13.22 12.11
CA THR A 38 0.08 13.08 11.14
C THR A 38 1.18 12.20 11.74
N VAL A 39 1.74 11.30 10.93
CA VAL A 39 2.85 10.41 11.31
C VAL A 39 4.09 10.68 10.46
N ALA A 40 5.22 10.10 10.84
CA ALA A 40 6.46 10.26 10.09
C ALA A 40 6.34 9.81 8.62
N PRO A 41 7.03 10.49 7.67
CA PRO A 41 7.05 10.11 6.25
C PRO A 41 7.57 8.69 6.02
N TRP A 42 6.68 7.76 5.68
CA TRP A 42 6.99 6.31 5.68
C TRP A 42 8.09 5.93 4.68
N LYS A 43 8.25 6.68 3.59
CA LYS A 43 9.32 6.44 2.59
C LYS A 43 10.70 6.85 3.08
N LEU A 44 10.78 7.83 3.97
CA LEU A 44 12.05 8.40 4.44
C LEU A 44 12.43 7.85 5.80
N ARG A 45 11.44 7.60 6.67
CA ARG A 45 11.58 7.17 8.06
C ARG A 45 10.58 6.05 8.36
N PRO A 46 10.75 4.85 7.78
CA PRO A 46 9.77 3.75 7.91
C PRO A 46 9.61 3.23 9.33
N ASP A 47 10.70 3.21 10.12
CA ASP A 47 10.65 2.74 11.50
C ASP A 47 9.89 3.74 12.39
N ASP A 48 10.21 5.04 12.31
CA ASP A 48 9.47 6.11 12.98
C ASP A 48 7.98 6.08 12.61
N PHE A 49 7.66 5.86 11.33
CA PHE A 49 6.27 5.74 10.85
C PHE A 49 5.54 4.59 11.54
N LEU A 50 6.16 3.42 11.64
CA LEU A 50 5.54 2.26 12.28
C LEU A 50 5.37 2.48 13.79
N ASP A 51 6.35 3.09 14.44
CA ASP A 51 6.33 3.39 15.88
C ASP A 51 5.23 4.40 16.22
N GLU A 52 5.18 5.52 15.49
CA GLU A 52 4.15 6.56 15.67
C GLU A 52 2.74 6.03 15.33
N LEU A 53 2.60 5.26 14.24
CA LEU A 53 1.32 4.67 13.88
C LEU A 53 0.87 3.63 14.92
N GLU A 54 1.76 2.79 15.44
CA GLU A 54 1.42 1.80 16.47
C GLU A 54 0.95 2.49 17.75
N ALA A 55 1.65 3.55 18.18
CA ALA A 55 1.28 4.33 19.35
C ALA A 55 -0.12 4.95 19.18
N ALA A 56 -0.39 5.60 18.04
CA ALA A 56 -1.70 6.21 17.77
C ALA A 56 -2.83 5.17 17.69
N VAL A 57 -2.56 4.02 17.08
CA VAL A 57 -3.49 2.89 16.99
C VAL A 57 -3.85 2.34 18.38
N ARG A 58 -2.85 2.16 19.25
CA ARG A 58 -3.05 1.72 20.63
C ARG A 58 -3.82 2.74 21.43
N GLU A 59 -3.49 4.02 21.31
CA GLU A 59 -4.21 5.10 21.98
C GLU A 59 -5.68 5.10 21.58
N CYS A 60 -5.98 5.01 20.27
CA CYS A 60 -7.36 4.94 19.78
C CYS A 60 -8.11 3.74 20.36
N ALA A 61 -7.49 2.56 20.34
CA ALA A 61 -8.11 1.32 20.84
C ALA A 61 -8.38 1.32 22.36
N LEU A 62 -7.75 2.22 23.13
CA LEU A 62 -8.00 2.38 24.56
C LEU A 62 -9.12 3.38 24.88
N ARG A 63 -9.63 4.13 23.89
CA ARG A 63 -10.64 5.18 24.13
C ARG A 63 -12.01 4.62 24.47
N ASP A 64 -12.36 3.47 23.91
CA ASP A 64 -13.63 2.78 24.16
C ASP A 64 -13.56 1.29 23.79
N GLU A 65 -14.66 0.57 24.03
CA GLU A 65 -14.74 -0.87 23.78
C GLU A 65 -15.08 -1.24 22.33
N ARG A 66 -15.19 -0.27 21.41
CA ARG A 66 -15.56 -0.55 20.02
C ARG A 66 -14.38 -1.19 19.29
N PRO A 67 -14.64 -2.12 18.35
CA PRO A 67 -13.58 -2.68 17.52
C PRO A 67 -13.07 -1.64 16.52
N TYR A 68 -11.75 -1.47 16.49
CA TYR A 68 -11.08 -0.60 15.53
C TYR A 68 -10.55 -1.38 14.32
N VAL A 69 -10.57 -0.73 13.16
CA VAL A 69 -10.04 -1.27 11.90
C VAL A 69 -9.01 -0.30 11.35
N LEU A 70 -7.76 -0.74 11.20
CA LEU A 70 -6.75 0.00 10.46
C LEU A 70 -6.88 -0.34 8.97
N MET A 71 -7.11 0.66 8.13
CA MET A 71 -7.31 0.51 6.69
C MET A 71 -6.24 1.31 5.92
N PRO A 72 -5.11 0.68 5.56
CA PRO A 72 -4.15 1.30 4.65
C PRO A 72 -4.79 1.62 3.30
N VAL A 73 -4.46 2.76 2.71
CA VAL A 73 -5.16 3.27 1.51
C VAL A 73 -4.26 3.25 0.28
N PHE A 74 -2.94 3.30 0.46
CA PHE A 74 -2.00 3.38 -0.64
C PHE A 74 -0.78 2.48 -0.40
N THR A 75 0.38 2.87 -0.94
CA THR A 75 1.57 2.03 -1.03
C THR A 75 2.20 1.68 0.32
N GLU A 76 1.94 2.48 1.37
CA GLU A 76 2.32 2.19 2.75
C GLU A 76 1.70 0.89 3.30
N GLY A 77 0.60 0.42 2.68
CA GLY A 77 -0.07 -0.82 3.06
C GLY A 77 0.83 -2.05 2.98
N GLU A 78 1.85 -2.05 2.11
CA GLU A 78 2.86 -3.11 2.09
C GLU A 78 3.69 -3.15 3.38
N LEU A 79 4.20 -1.99 3.80
CA LEU A 79 5.03 -1.87 5.00
C LEU A 79 4.23 -2.29 6.24
N ILE A 80 2.97 -1.86 6.33
CA ILE A 80 2.05 -2.23 7.41
C ILE A 80 1.75 -3.73 7.36
N ALA A 81 1.49 -4.32 6.19
CA ALA A 81 1.20 -5.75 6.07
C ALA A 81 2.40 -6.64 6.45
N ARG A 82 3.64 -6.21 6.17
CA ARG A 82 4.87 -6.88 6.62
C ARG A 82 4.99 -6.89 8.15
N HIS A 83 4.50 -5.83 8.81
CA HIS A 83 4.56 -5.65 10.26
C HIS A 83 3.19 -5.84 10.94
N ARG A 84 2.29 -6.61 10.32
CA ARG A 84 0.90 -6.84 10.79
C ARG A 84 0.81 -7.15 12.29
N ALA A 85 1.73 -7.96 12.80
CA ALA A 85 1.78 -8.39 14.20
C ALA A 85 1.93 -7.22 15.20
N ARG A 86 2.46 -6.06 14.78
CA ARG A 86 2.53 -4.86 15.61
C ARG A 86 1.15 -4.27 15.92
N PHE A 87 0.20 -4.41 14.99
CA PHE A 87 -1.10 -3.73 15.04
C PHE A 87 -2.25 -4.64 15.46
N GLU A 88 -2.22 -5.93 15.08
CA GLU A 88 -3.32 -6.87 15.36
C GLU A 88 -3.71 -7.06 16.84
N PRO A 89 -2.83 -6.86 17.83
CA PRO A 89 -3.25 -6.87 19.23
C PRO A 89 -4.25 -5.75 19.59
N ALA A 90 -4.25 -4.64 18.85
CA ALA A 90 -5.09 -3.48 19.13
C ALA A 90 -6.24 -3.30 18.12
N VAL A 91 -6.03 -3.68 16.85
CA VAL A 91 -6.98 -3.39 15.75
C VAL A 91 -7.04 -4.51 14.72
N LYS A 92 -8.14 -4.61 13.98
CA LYS A 92 -8.19 -5.47 12.79
C LYS A 92 -7.54 -4.75 11.61
N LEU A 93 -6.64 -5.40 10.90
CA LEU A 93 -6.01 -4.82 9.71
C LEU A 93 -6.79 -5.18 8.44
N ALA A 94 -7.39 -4.18 7.80
CA ALA A 94 -8.09 -4.27 6.51
C ALA A 94 -7.10 -4.22 5.33
N ALA A 95 -6.15 -5.15 5.32
CA ALA A 95 -5.20 -5.36 4.23
C ALA A 95 -5.03 -6.86 3.97
N PRO A 96 -4.53 -7.27 2.79
CA PRO A 96 -4.09 -8.65 2.58
C PRO A 96 -2.92 -9.03 3.51
N LEU A 97 -2.60 -10.32 3.56
CA LEU A 97 -1.37 -10.78 4.20
C LEU A 97 -0.16 -10.40 3.34
N TRP A 98 0.98 -10.14 3.97
CA TRP A 98 2.23 -9.86 3.24
C TRP A 98 2.54 -10.96 2.21
N LYS A 99 2.37 -12.24 2.59
CA LYS A 99 2.55 -13.38 1.68
C LYS A 99 1.70 -13.33 0.41
N SER A 100 0.57 -12.64 0.42
CA SER A 100 -0.29 -12.48 -0.77
C SER A 100 0.16 -11.27 -1.60
N ILE A 101 0.55 -10.18 -0.94
CA ILE A 101 1.08 -8.98 -1.60
C ILE A 101 2.39 -9.32 -2.32
N SER A 102 3.29 -10.05 -1.66
CA SER A 102 4.63 -10.38 -2.16
C SER A 102 4.64 -11.27 -3.40
N VAL A 103 3.52 -11.93 -3.74
CA VAL A 103 3.41 -12.75 -4.95
C VAL A 103 3.20 -11.90 -6.20
N VAL A 104 2.67 -10.68 -6.06
CA VAL A 104 2.33 -9.80 -7.19
C VAL A 104 3.08 -8.48 -7.18
N HIS A 105 3.71 -8.13 -6.06
CA HIS A 105 4.54 -6.93 -5.92
C HIS A 105 6.00 -7.31 -5.63
N PRO A 106 6.99 -6.71 -6.31
CA PRO A 106 6.88 -5.75 -7.43
C PRO A 106 6.39 -6.39 -8.75
N LYS A 107 6.25 -5.63 -9.84
CA LYS A 107 5.56 -6.06 -11.08
C LYS A 107 6.17 -7.30 -11.74
N ASP A 108 7.46 -7.55 -11.54
CA ASP A 108 8.11 -8.75 -12.06
C ASP A 108 7.65 -10.01 -11.31
N HIS A 109 7.18 -9.89 -10.07
CA HIS A 109 6.54 -11.00 -9.35
C HIS A 109 5.19 -11.36 -9.98
N LEU A 110 4.38 -10.35 -10.32
CA LEU A 110 3.15 -10.57 -11.08
C LEU A 110 3.43 -11.22 -12.45
N ALA A 111 4.48 -10.78 -13.15
CA ALA A 111 4.87 -11.39 -14.42
C ALA A 111 5.25 -12.88 -14.27
N LYS A 112 5.99 -13.22 -13.20
CA LYS A 112 6.33 -14.62 -12.86
C LYS A 112 5.07 -15.44 -12.55
N LEU A 113 4.14 -14.90 -11.76
CA LEU A 113 2.89 -15.58 -11.41
C LEU A 113 2.04 -15.86 -12.65
N VAL A 114 1.89 -14.86 -13.52
CA VAL A 114 1.14 -15.01 -14.77
C VAL A 114 1.72 -16.10 -15.65
N GLU A 115 3.05 -16.14 -15.78
CA GLU A 115 3.74 -17.16 -16.58
C GLU A 115 3.66 -18.55 -15.93
N SER A 116 3.80 -18.67 -14.60
CA SER A 116 3.72 -19.96 -13.89
C SER A 116 2.33 -20.59 -13.95
N ASP A 117 1.30 -19.75 -13.94
CA ASP A 117 -0.09 -20.17 -13.81
C ASP A 117 -0.84 -20.16 -15.16
N ASP A 118 -0.13 -19.95 -16.27
CA ASP A 118 -0.67 -19.87 -17.64
C ASP A 118 -1.85 -18.88 -17.76
N LEU A 119 -1.73 -17.73 -17.08
CA LEU A 119 -2.79 -16.73 -17.05
C LEU A 119 -2.75 -15.83 -18.31
N PRO A 120 -3.91 -15.44 -18.85
CA PRO A 120 -3.95 -14.55 -20.00
C PRO A 120 -3.48 -13.14 -19.63
N ALA A 121 -2.29 -12.73 -20.09
CA ALA A 121 -1.79 -11.37 -19.98
C ALA A 121 -0.80 -11.02 -21.11
N PRO A 122 -0.45 -9.73 -21.28
CA PRO A 122 0.60 -9.33 -22.22
C PRO A 122 1.94 -10.01 -21.88
N ARG A 123 2.59 -10.58 -22.91
CA ARG A 123 3.89 -11.23 -22.75
C ARG A 123 4.89 -10.25 -22.13
N THR A 124 5.43 -10.62 -20.98
CA THR A 124 6.37 -9.78 -20.24
C THR A 124 7.75 -10.44 -20.23
N ARG A 125 8.80 -9.65 -20.48
CA ARG A 125 10.19 -10.09 -20.37
C ARG A 125 10.84 -9.40 -19.19
N ILE A 126 11.32 -10.19 -18.23
CA ILE A 126 12.05 -9.66 -17.07
C ILE A 126 13.50 -9.48 -17.48
N VAL A 127 13.97 -8.23 -17.43
CA VAL A 127 15.32 -7.85 -17.85
C VAL A 127 16.07 -7.34 -16.61
N PRO A 128 16.87 -8.19 -15.93
CA PRO A 128 17.48 -7.83 -14.65
C PRO A 128 18.62 -6.81 -14.80
N ASP A 129 19.25 -6.77 -15.96
CA ASP A 129 20.43 -5.94 -16.21
C ASP A 129 20.60 -5.60 -17.70
N ARG A 130 21.58 -4.74 -17.98
CA ARG A 130 21.92 -4.29 -19.34
C ARG A 130 22.40 -5.44 -20.23
N ALA A 131 23.13 -6.41 -19.69
CA ALA A 131 23.66 -7.53 -20.48
C ALA A 131 22.52 -8.44 -20.98
N ALA A 132 21.51 -8.69 -20.14
CA ALA A 132 20.30 -9.39 -20.52
C ALA A 132 19.54 -8.64 -21.62
N LEU A 133 19.44 -7.30 -21.52
CA LEU A 133 18.83 -6.48 -22.56
C LEU A 133 19.57 -6.63 -23.90
N THR A 134 20.90 -6.54 -23.88
CA THR A 134 21.73 -6.68 -25.10
C THR A 134 21.51 -8.02 -25.78
N ARG A 135 21.39 -9.11 -25.02
CA ARG A 135 21.09 -10.44 -25.60
C ARG A 135 19.68 -10.54 -26.16
N LEU A 136 18.71 -9.88 -25.52
CA LEU A 136 17.29 -9.95 -25.90
C LEU A 136 16.96 -9.06 -27.10
N ALA A 137 17.62 -7.90 -27.22
CA ALA A 137 17.30 -6.85 -28.19
C ALA A 137 17.12 -7.32 -29.64
N PRO A 138 17.94 -8.24 -30.19
CA PRO A 138 17.76 -8.72 -31.57
C PRO A 138 16.46 -9.49 -31.82
N THR A 139 15.79 -9.96 -30.75
CA THR A 139 14.56 -10.78 -30.82
C THR A 139 13.29 -9.99 -30.51
N LEU A 140 13.43 -8.69 -30.23
CA LEU A 140 12.32 -7.85 -29.81
C LEU A 140 11.55 -7.30 -31.00
N GLU A 141 10.22 -7.46 -30.98
CA GLU A 141 9.30 -6.85 -31.93
C GLU A 141 8.74 -5.55 -31.36
N TYR A 142 8.78 -4.47 -32.15
CA TYR A 142 8.40 -3.13 -31.71
C TYR A 142 6.99 -2.76 -32.22
N PRO A 143 6.25 -1.90 -31.50
CA PRO A 143 6.65 -1.14 -30.30
C PRO A 143 6.58 -1.95 -29.00
N LEU A 144 7.43 -1.56 -28.03
CA LEU A 144 7.48 -2.15 -26.68
C LEU A 144 7.36 -1.06 -25.61
N ILE A 145 6.89 -1.46 -24.43
CA ILE A 145 6.86 -0.61 -23.23
C ILE A 145 7.86 -1.14 -22.23
N VAL A 146 8.82 -0.30 -21.84
CA VAL A 146 9.73 -0.57 -20.73
C VAL A 146 9.14 0.01 -19.46
N LYS A 147 9.12 -0.76 -18.37
CA LYS A 147 8.72 -0.29 -17.04
C LYS A 147 9.69 -0.83 -16.00
N PRO A 148 10.05 -0.06 -14.97
CA PRO A 148 10.72 -0.62 -13.81
C PRO A 148 9.79 -1.60 -13.07
N SER A 149 10.40 -2.63 -12.47
CA SER A 149 9.68 -3.62 -11.68
C SER A 149 8.90 -2.95 -10.54
N ASP A 150 9.56 -2.07 -9.81
CA ASP A 150 8.94 -1.26 -8.76
C ASP A 150 8.69 0.18 -9.20
N GLY A 151 7.65 0.81 -8.66
CA GLY A 151 7.19 2.15 -9.01
C GLY A 151 5.69 2.21 -9.32
N ALA A 152 5.12 3.40 -9.19
CA ALA A 152 3.69 3.65 -9.41
C ALA A 152 3.47 5.01 -10.08
N GLY A 153 2.27 5.21 -10.66
CA GLY A 153 1.82 6.52 -11.13
C GLY A 153 2.61 7.10 -12.32
N GLY A 154 3.09 6.26 -13.23
CA GLY A 154 3.84 6.71 -14.41
C GLY A 154 5.28 7.14 -14.13
N ARG A 155 5.80 6.87 -12.92
CA ARG A 155 7.20 7.07 -12.58
C ARG A 155 7.98 5.81 -12.96
N GLY A 156 8.86 5.94 -13.96
CA GLY A 156 9.64 4.83 -14.51
C GLY A 156 9.84 4.98 -16.01
#